data_AF-A0A971YNE9-F1
#
_entry.id   AF-A0A971YNE9-F1
#
_cell.length_a   1.000
_cell.length_b   1.000
_cell.length_c   1.000
_cell.angle_alpha   90.00
_cell.angle_beta   90.00
_cell.angle_gamma   90.00
#
_symmetry.space_group_name_H-M   'P 1'
#
loop_
_entity.id
_entity.type
_entity.pdbx_description
1 polymer ?
#
loop_
_entity_poly.entity_id
_entity_poly.type
_entity_poly.pdbx_seq_one_letter_code
_entity_poly.pdbx_strand_id
1 'polypeptide(L)'
;MQLGVELIALAPLALANPTYFELLFSNGCQVIPDSFGKDEYMYPVQLSPYSRVAATGRKCIFLNHQQKKEDTYQAGPSELVEVAHPQNGNSHLLLHLASSLDLDRTRLAQDFVLNLITSDRQEQVPLRETAIDHSGNGKFVLDLSSLLRENHVDT
;
A
#
# COMPACT_ATOMS: atom_id res chain seq x y z
N MET A 1 9.43 14.10 6.97
CA MET A 1 10.21 13.01 6.36
C MET A 1 9.46 12.58 5.12
N GLN A 2 10.14 12.15 4.06
CA GLN A 2 9.46 11.74 2.84
C GLN A 2 9.27 10.22 2.82
N LEU A 3 8.02 9.80 2.60
CA LEU A 3 7.65 8.39 2.58
C LEU A 3 6.72 8.11 1.41
N GLY A 4 6.98 7.02 0.70
CA GLY A 4 6.07 6.37 -0.23
C GLY A 4 5.84 4.93 0.21
N VAL A 5 4.65 4.40 -0.03
CA VAL A 5 4.33 3.00 0.19
C VAL A 5 3.71 2.40 -1.04
N GLU A 6 4.16 1.20 -1.38
CA GLU A 6 3.59 0.38 -2.43
C GLU A 6 3.10 -0.95 -1.86
N LEU A 7 1.93 -1.37 -2.29
CA LEU A 7 1.39 -2.70 -1.99
C LEU A 7 1.79 -3.64 -3.13
N ILE A 8 2.49 -4.71 -2.79
CA ILE A 8 3.04 -5.66 -3.77
C ILE A 8 2.39 -7.03 -3.54
N ALA A 9 1.88 -7.65 -4.60
CA ALA A 9 1.37 -9.03 -4.54
C ALA A 9 2.53 -10.03 -4.51
N LEU A 10 2.51 -11.00 -3.60
CA LEU A 10 3.54 -12.04 -3.48
C LEU A 10 3.29 -13.25 -4.39
N ALA A 11 2.03 -13.45 -4.78
CA ALA A 11 1.58 -14.53 -5.65
C ALA A 11 0.85 -13.96 -6.87
N PRO A 12 0.60 -14.77 -7.92
CA PRO A 12 -0.22 -14.32 -9.03
C PRO A 12 -1.61 -13.92 -8.53
N LEU A 13 -2.07 -12.72 -8.88
CA LEU A 13 -3.33 -12.17 -8.38
C LEU A 13 -4.31 -11.96 -9.54
N ALA A 14 -5.42 -12.71 -9.50
CA ALA A 14 -6.52 -12.55 -10.45
C ALA A 14 -7.46 -11.46 -9.93
N LEU A 15 -7.60 -10.36 -10.68
CA LEU A 15 -8.53 -9.29 -10.36
C LEU A 15 -9.79 -9.40 -11.23
N ALA A 16 -10.95 -9.36 -10.59
CA ALA A 16 -12.24 -9.30 -11.27
C ALA A 16 -12.57 -7.86 -11.69
N ASN A 17 -13.55 -7.70 -12.58
CA ASN A 17 -14.01 -6.38 -12.99
C ASN A 17 -15.27 -5.93 -12.22
N PRO A 18 -15.30 -4.72 -11.62
CA PRO A 18 -14.16 -3.84 -11.34
C PRO A 18 -13.46 -4.22 -10.03
N THR A 19 -12.14 -4.02 -9.94
CA THR A 19 -11.39 -4.12 -8.68
C THR A 19 -10.66 -2.82 -8.39
N TYR A 20 -10.64 -2.38 -7.12
CA TYR A 20 -9.82 -1.24 -6.71
C TYR A 20 -8.98 -1.55 -5.48
N PHE A 21 -7.93 -0.75 -5.33
CA PHE A 21 -7.13 -0.62 -4.13
C PHE A 21 -6.91 0.86 -3.82
N GLU A 22 -6.97 1.23 -2.55
CA GLU A 22 -6.72 2.58 -2.05
C GLU A 22 -5.71 2.50 -0.91
N LEU A 23 -4.78 3.46 -0.89
CA LEU A 23 -3.81 3.65 0.17
C LEU A 23 -3.87 5.10 0.66
N LEU A 24 -3.79 5.32 1.98
CA LEU A 24 -3.81 6.66 2.55
C LEU A 24 -3.06 6.69 3.88
N PHE A 25 -2.18 7.66 4.07
CA PHE A 25 -1.58 7.92 5.36
C PHE A 25 -2.48 8.79 6.26
N SER A 26 -2.38 8.54 7.55
CA SER A 26 -2.83 9.46 8.59
C SER A 26 -1.84 9.49 9.75
N ASN A 27 -1.76 10.61 10.44
CA ASN A 27 -1.12 10.72 11.74
C ASN A 27 -2.21 10.74 12.82
N GLY A 28 -2.45 9.60 13.46
CA GLY A 28 -3.61 9.41 14.34
C GLY A 28 -4.92 9.67 13.60
N CYS A 29 -5.67 10.69 14.01
CA CYS A 29 -6.95 11.06 13.38
C CYS A 29 -6.79 12.03 12.19
N GLN A 30 -5.59 12.53 11.91
CA GLN A 30 -5.36 13.51 10.87
C GLN A 30 -4.88 12.83 9.59
N VAL A 31 -5.70 12.83 8.55
CA VAL A 31 -5.30 12.33 7.23
C VAL A 31 -4.23 13.19 6.59
N ILE A 32 -3.38 12.59 5.75
CA ILE A 32 -2.40 13.27 4.91
C ILE A 32 -2.91 13.18 3.46
N PRO A 33 -3.67 14.16 2.95
CA PRO A 33 -4.40 14.02 1.69
C PRO A 33 -3.51 13.75 0.49
N ASP A 34 -2.31 14.33 0.47
CA ASP A 34 -1.35 14.18 -0.62
C ASP A 34 -0.83 12.74 -0.75
N SER A 35 -0.95 11.93 0.32
CA SER A 35 -0.58 10.51 0.29
C SER A 35 -1.61 9.62 -0.39
N PHE A 36 -2.80 10.14 -0.71
CA PHE A 36 -3.88 9.33 -1.25
C PHE A 36 -3.48 8.64 -2.56
N GLY A 37 -3.49 7.32 -2.51
CA GLY A 37 -3.29 6.37 -3.58
C GLY A 37 -4.61 5.74 -3.98
N LYS A 38 -4.97 5.71 -5.27
CA LYS A 38 -6.04 4.84 -5.76
C LYS A 38 -5.71 4.27 -7.12
N ASP A 39 -5.85 2.95 -7.23
CA ASP A 39 -5.62 2.21 -8.45
C ASP A 39 -6.86 1.34 -8.76
N GLU A 40 -7.52 1.64 -9.88
CA GLU A 40 -8.74 0.95 -10.34
C GLU A 40 -8.47 0.08 -11.58
N TYR A 41 -8.88 -1.18 -11.53
CA TYR A 41 -8.77 -2.17 -12.59
C TYR A 41 -10.16 -2.41 -13.20
N MET A 42 -10.40 -1.83 -14.38
CA MET A 42 -11.72 -1.79 -15.02
C MET A 42 -12.03 -3.01 -15.91
N TYR A 43 -11.16 -4.01 -15.92
CA TYR A 43 -11.30 -5.26 -16.67
C TYR A 43 -10.59 -6.39 -15.92
N PRO A 44 -10.97 -7.66 -16.17
CA PRO A 44 -10.26 -8.77 -15.57
C PRO A 44 -8.78 -8.73 -15.96
N VAL A 45 -7.89 -8.89 -14.97
CA VAL A 45 -6.44 -8.90 -15.17
C VAL A 45 -5.81 -9.97 -14.31
N GLN A 46 -4.77 -10.61 -14.84
CA GLN A 46 -3.89 -11.47 -14.07
C GLN A 46 -2.59 -10.70 -13.81
N LEU A 47 -2.34 -10.35 -12.56
CA LEU A 47 -1.08 -9.76 -12.15
C LEU A 47 -0.06 -10.86 -11.87
N SER A 48 1.17 -10.68 -12.34
CA SER A 48 2.28 -11.58 -12.03
C SER A 48 2.69 -11.45 -10.56
N PRO A 49 3.36 -12.46 -9.97
CA PRO A 49 4.01 -12.30 -8.66
C PRO A 49 4.91 -11.06 -8.65
N TYR A 50 4.98 -10.42 -7.50
CA TYR A 50 5.75 -9.18 -7.25
C TYR A 50 5.27 -7.95 -8.04
N SER A 51 4.07 -8.01 -8.63
CA SER A 51 3.46 -6.84 -9.25
C SER A 51 2.98 -5.85 -8.20
N ARG A 52 3.18 -4.57 -8.47
CA ARG A 52 2.57 -3.50 -7.69
C ARG A 52 1.07 -3.45 -7.95
N VAL A 53 0.28 -3.47 -6.89
CA VAL A 53 -1.19 -3.39 -6.98
C VAL A 53 -1.72 -2.00 -6.64
N ALA A 54 -1.02 -1.27 -5.78
CA ALA A 54 -1.35 0.10 -5.42
C ALA A 54 -0.14 0.86 -4.89
N ALA A 55 -0.19 2.19 -4.95
CA ALA A 55 0.83 3.03 -4.33
C ALA A 55 0.27 4.36 -3.80
N THR A 56 0.90 4.91 -2.76
CA THR A 56 0.55 6.22 -2.21
C THR A 56 0.94 7.36 -3.14
N GLY A 57 0.26 8.49 -2.98
CA GLY A 57 0.60 9.75 -3.66
C GLY A 57 0.22 9.80 -5.13
N ARG A 58 -0.67 8.92 -5.60
CA ARG A 58 -1.10 8.89 -7.01
C ARG A 58 -2.55 8.47 -7.17
N LYS A 59 -3.22 9.01 -8.19
CA LYS A 59 -4.55 8.54 -8.62
C LYS A 59 -4.43 7.98 -10.02
N CYS A 60 -4.72 6.70 -10.21
CA CYS A 60 -4.57 6.01 -11.49
C CYS A 60 -5.78 5.14 -11.79
N ILE A 61 -6.25 5.22 -13.04
CA ILE A 61 -7.27 4.32 -13.58
C ILE A 61 -6.57 3.45 -14.62
N PHE A 62 -6.51 2.14 -14.38
CA PHE A 62 -5.94 1.19 -15.31
C PHE A 62 -7.02 0.71 -16.28
N LEU A 63 -6.91 1.21 -17.51
CA LEU A 63 -7.70 0.78 -18.64
C LEU A 63 -6.90 -0.26 -19.43
N ASN A 64 -7.19 -1.56 -19.23
CA ASN A 64 -6.47 -2.66 -19.89
C ASN A 64 -6.43 -2.56 -21.42
N HIS A 65 -7.32 -1.80 -22.06
CA HIS A 65 -7.31 -1.61 -23.51
C HIS A 65 -6.22 -0.65 -24.03
N GLN A 66 -5.48 0.05 -23.15
CA GLN A 66 -4.50 1.08 -23.55
C GLN A 66 -3.04 0.61 -23.54
N GLN A 67 -2.72 -0.61 -23.13
CA GLN A 67 -1.34 -1.14 -23.16
C GLN A 67 -1.22 -2.41 -24.00
N LYS A 68 -0.50 -2.30 -25.13
CA LYS A 68 -0.15 -3.39 -26.07
C LYS A 68 0.99 -4.30 -25.57
N LYS A 69 1.47 -4.15 -24.34
CA LYS A 69 2.54 -4.98 -23.77
C LYS A 69 1.94 -5.89 -22.71
N GLU A 70 1.87 -7.16 -23.04
CA GLU A 70 1.22 -8.23 -22.25
C GLU A 70 1.90 -8.49 -20.90
N ASP A 71 3.07 -7.89 -20.61
CA ASP A 71 3.95 -8.35 -19.53
C ASP A 71 4.06 -7.44 -18.29
N THR A 72 3.39 -6.28 -18.21
CA THR A 72 3.57 -5.38 -17.05
C THR A 72 2.29 -4.66 -16.61
N TYR A 73 1.20 -5.40 -16.40
CA TYR A 73 0.07 -4.84 -15.66
C TYR A 73 0.48 -4.69 -14.19
N GLN A 74 0.83 -3.47 -13.79
CA GLN A 74 1.08 -3.11 -12.38
C GLN A 74 0.83 -1.62 -12.17
N ALA A 75 0.50 -1.26 -10.93
CA ALA A 75 0.38 0.14 -10.52
C ALA A 75 1.71 0.89 -10.73
N GLY A 76 1.63 2.19 -10.98
CA GLY A 76 2.81 3.05 -11.07
C GLY A 76 3.46 3.26 -9.69
N PRO A 77 4.71 3.75 -9.64
CA PRO A 77 5.45 3.87 -8.38
C PRO A 77 4.81 4.90 -7.44
N SER A 78 5.02 4.75 -6.14
CA SER A 78 4.57 5.75 -5.17
C SER A 78 5.22 7.10 -5.41
N GLU A 79 4.48 8.18 -5.12
CA GLU A 79 5.09 9.49 -4.93
C GLU A 79 5.48 9.67 -3.46
N LEU A 80 6.66 10.24 -3.24
CA LEU A 80 7.15 10.55 -1.90
C LEU A 80 6.35 11.75 -1.36
N VAL A 81 5.76 11.56 -0.18
CA VAL A 81 4.98 12.61 0.49
C VAL A 81 5.57 12.94 1.84
N GLU A 82 5.44 14.19 2.25
CA GLU A 82 5.87 14.62 3.58
C GLU A 82 4.93 14.02 4.64
N VAL A 83 5.51 13.23 5.52
CA VAL A 83 4.87 12.71 6.72
C VAL A 83 5.61 13.21 7.96
N ALA A 84 4.85 13.50 9.02
CA ALA A 84 5.44 13.89 10.28
C ALA A 84 6.30 12.73 10.82
N HIS A 85 7.52 13.04 11.26
CA HIS A 85 8.28 12.04 12.01
C HIS A 85 7.51 11.73 13.29
N PRO A 86 7.47 10.46 13.75
CA PRO A 86 6.85 10.14 15.01
C PRO A 86 7.69 10.67 16.18
N GLN A 87 7.68 11.99 16.42
CA GLN A 87 8.40 12.61 17.52
C GLN A 87 7.47 12.59 18.75
N ASN A 88 7.89 11.87 19.80
CA ASN A 88 7.24 11.82 21.11
C ASN A 88 6.00 10.94 21.22
N GLY A 89 6.11 9.63 20.95
CA GLY A 89 5.24 8.58 21.54
C GLY A 89 3.74 8.56 21.17
N ASN A 90 3.13 9.69 20.82
CA ASN A 90 1.69 9.91 20.63
C ASN A 90 1.29 10.05 19.14
N SER A 91 2.25 10.22 18.25
CA SER A 91 2.02 10.24 16.81
C SER A 91 2.11 8.81 16.27
N HIS A 92 0.97 8.28 15.82
CA HIS A 92 0.88 7.01 15.13
C HIS A 92 0.76 7.29 13.64
N LEU A 93 1.80 7.01 12.86
CA LEU A 93 1.71 7.02 11.42
C LEU A 93 1.00 5.74 10.99
N LEU A 94 -0.25 5.88 10.55
CA LEU A 94 -1.09 4.78 10.11
C LEU A 94 -1.18 4.78 8.59
N LEU A 95 -1.16 3.59 8.02
CA LEU A 95 -1.53 3.33 6.63
C LEU A 95 -2.93 2.72 6.60
N HIS A 96 -3.85 3.41 5.94
CA HIS A 96 -5.17 2.91 5.61
C HIS A 96 -5.09 2.23 4.24
N LEU A 97 -5.60 1.01 4.17
CA LEU A 97 -5.72 0.24 2.95
C LEU A 97 -7.20 -0.08 2.76
N ALA A 98 -7.76 0.19 1.58
CA ALA A 98 -9.08 -0.29 1.20
C ALA A 98 -9.00 -1.06 -0.11
N SER A 99 -9.77 -2.13 -0.23
CA SER A 99 -9.91 -2.88 -1.47
C SER A 99 -11.35 -3.33 -1.66
N SER A 100 -11.75 -3.51 -2.93
CA SER A 100 -13.00 -4.21 -3.27
C SER A 100 -12.88 -5.73 -3.22
N LEU A 101 -11.67 -6.28 -3.01
CA LEU A 101 -11.48 -7.72 -2.88
C LEU A 101 -12.01 -8.21 -1.53
N ASP A 102 -12.51 -9.45 -1.53
CA ASP A 102 -12.84 -10.17 -0.31
C ASP A 102 -11.57 -10.69 0.36
N LEU A 103 -10.91 -9.78 1.09
CA LEU A 103 -9.71 -10.01 1.86
C LEU A 103 -10.05 -9.97 3.35
N ASP A 104 -9.49 -10.91 4.09
CA ASP A 104 -9.33 -10.80 5.55
C ASP A 104 -7.86 -10.49 5.87
N ARG A 105 -7.55 -10.35 7.17
CA ARG A 105 -6.19 -10.02 7.64
C ARG A 105 -5.18 -11.12 7.30
N THR A 106 -5.60 -12.38 7.38
CA THR A 106 -4.73 -13.53 7.12
C THR A 106 -4.33 -13.56 5.65
N ARG A 107 -5.29 -13.44 4.74
CA ARG A 107 -5.03 -13.37 3.29
C ARG A 107 -4.23 -12.13 2.93
N LEU A 108 -4.55 -10.97 3.49
CA LEU A 108 -3.74 -9.76 3.27
C LEU A 108 -2.28 -9.97 3.68
N ALA A 109 -2.04 -10.58 4.84
CA ALA A 109 -0.68 -10.85 5.35
C ALA A 109 0.09 -11.91 4.54
N GLN A 110 -0.61 -12.89 3.96
CA GLN A 110 -0.01 -13.96 3.18
C GLN A 110 0.26 -13.56 1.73
N ASP A 111 -0.66 -12.81 1.13
CA ASP A 111 -0.67 -12.55 -0.31
C ASP A 111 0.06 -11.25 -0.67
N PHE A 112 0.39 -10.40 0.31
CA PHE A 112 0.96 -9.08 0.06
C PHE A 112 2.13 -8.71 0.97
N VAL A 113 2.99 -7.83 0.47
CA VAL A 113 4.08 -7.17 1.20
C VAL A 113 4.01 -5.66 0.98
N LEU A 114 4.45 -4.88 1.96
CA LEU A 114 4.64 -3.44 1.78
C LEU A 114 6.06 -3.16 1.31
N ASN A 115 6.19 -2.31 0.31
CA ASN A 115 7.45 -1.73 -0.08
C ASN A 115 7.49 -0.28 0.43
N LEU A 116 8.29 -0.02 1.47
CA LEU A 116 8.49 1.30 2.05
C LEU A 116 9.61 2.01 1.31
N ILE A 117 9.37 3.22 0.84
CA ILE A 117 10.32 4.00 0.04
C ILE A 117 10.54 5.35 0.74
N THR A 118 11.80 5.70 0.98
CA THR A 118 12.22 7.03 1.43
C THR A 118 13.12 7.66 0.37
N SER A 119 13.63 8.86 0.63
CA SER A 119 14.55 9.55 -0.29
C SER A 119 15.87 8.80 -0.53
N ASP A 120 16.26 7.93 0.39
CA ASP A 120 17.58 7.32 0.50
C ASP A 120 17.56 5.79 0.46
N ARG A 121 16.41 5.15 0.73
CA ARG A 121 16.30 3.69 0.78
C ARG A 121 14.93 3.18 0.37
N GLN A 122 14.90 1.89 0.08
CA GLN A 122 13.69 1.12 -0.15
C GLN A 122 13.80 -0.21 0.59
N GLU A 123 12.72 -0.63 1.25
CA GLU A 123 12.68 -1.86 2.04
C GLU A 123 11.32 -2.56 1.87
N GLN A 124 11.36 -3.90 1.70
CA GLN A 124 10.16 -4.72 1.74
C GLN A 124 9.88 -5.21 3.16
N VAL A 125 8.71 -4.86 3.67
CA VAL A 125 8.25 -5.23 5.01
C VAL A 125 7.09 -6.21 4.91
N PRO A 126 7.26 -7.46 5.41
CA PRO A 126 6.18 -8.43 5.45
C PRO A 126 5.06 -7.98 6.37
N LEU A 127 3.83 -8.18 5.91
CA LEU A 127 2.64 -7.90 6.69
C LEU A 127 2.45 -8.98 7.75
N ARG A 128 2.29 -8.57 9.02
CA ARG A 128 1.97 -9.49 10.13
C ARG A 128 0.49 -9.36 10.45
N GLU A 129 -0.23 -10.47 10.48
CA GLU A 129 -1.68 -10.48 10.78
C GLU A 129 -2.03 -9.74 12.08
N THR A 130 -1.20 -9.90 13.11
CA THR A 130 -1.38 -9.26 14.42
C THR A 130 -1.16 -7.74 14.41
N ALA A 131 -0.55 -7.19 13.37
CA ALA A 131 -0.31 -5.76 13.19
C ALA A 131 -1.33 -5.11 12.24
N ILE A 132 -2.31 -5.88 11.74
CA ILE A 132 -3.37 -5.40 10.86
C ILE A 132 -4.66 -5.26 11.68
N ASP A 133 -5.16 -4.04 11.77
CA ASP A 133 -6.49 -3.77 12.28
C ASP A 133 -7.50 -3.83 11.12
N HIS A 134 -8.57 -4.60 11.28
CA HIS A 134 -9.63 -4.71 10.28
C HIS A 134 -10.82 -3.84 10.67
N SER A 135 -11.15 -2.87 9.82
CA SER A 135 -12.27 -1.94 10.04
C SER A 135 -13.55 -2.32 9.29
N GLY A 136 -13.53 -3.46 8.57
CA GLY A 136 -14.67 -4.01 7.82
C GLY A 136 -14.58 -3.79 6.31
N ASN A 137 -15.28 -4.63 5.52
CA ASN A 137 -15.46 -4.49 4.06
C ASN A 137 -14.16 -4.21 3.27
N GLY A 138 -13.12 -5.03 3.46
CA GLY A 138 -11.86 -4.88 2.73
C GLY A 138 -11.04 -3.64 3.15
N LYS A 139 -11.34 -3.06 4.33
CA LYS A 139 -10.61 -1.92 4.90
C LYS A 139 -9.74 -2.34 6.07
N PHE A 140 -8.50 -1.91 6.02
CA PHE A 140 -7.45 -2.27 6.95
C PHE A 140 -6.66 -1.05 7.37
N VAL A 141 -6.14 -1.10 8.59
CA VAL A 141 -5.25 -0.08 9.13
C VAL A 141 -3.99 -0.77 9.64
N LEU A 142 -2.84 -0.22 9.27
CA LEU A 142 -1.53 -0.70 9.69
C LEU A 142 -0.78 0.42 10.40
N ASP A 143 -0.24 0.16 11.59
CA ASP A 143 0.64 1.10 12.28
C ASP A 143 2.07 0.97 11.72
N LEU A 144 2.51 1.98 10.96
CA LEU A 144 3.86 2.05 10.39
C LEU A 144 4.89 2.60 11.39
N SER A 145 4.45 3.10 12.54
CA SER A 145 5.32 3.79 13.50
C SER A 145 6.38 2.87 14.09
N SER A 146 6.05 1.62 14.39
CA SER A 146 6.99 0.62 14.91
C SER A 146 8.06 0.27 13.87
N LEU A 147 7.63 0.04 12.62
CA LEU A 147 8.49 -0.27 11.48
C LEU A 147 9.51 0.84 11.21
N LEU A 148 9.10 2.09 11.37
CA LEU A 148 9.97 3.25 11.17
C LEU A 148 10.88 3.56 12.37
N ARG A 149 10.56 3.06 13.58
CA ARG A 149 11.36 3.23 14.80
C ARG A 149 12.46 2.18 14.95
N GLU A 150 12.18 0.92 14.61
CA GLU A 150 13.18 -0.17 14.67
C GLU A 150 14.37 0.09 13.74
N ASN A 151 14.15 0.85 12.67
CA ASN A 151 15.14 1.18 11.65
C ASN A 151 16.04 2.40 11.96
N HIS A 152 16.08 2.85 13.21
CA HIS A 152 16.93 3.96 13.67
C HIS A 152 17.90 3.58 14.80
N VAL A 153 18.01 2.29 15.15
CA VAL A 153 19.08 1.80 16.04
C VAL A 153 20.23 1.33 15.14
N ASP A 154 21.09 2.27 14.75
CA ASP A 154 22.52 2.11 14.49
C ASP A 154 23.03 3.39 13.78
N THR A 155 23.33 4.40 14.59
CA THR A 155 24.27 5.49 14.24
C THR A 155 25.40 5.49 15.25
#